data_AF-A0A178WWK3-F1
#
_entry.id   AF-A0A178WWK3-F1
#
_cell.length_a   1.000
_cell.length_b   1.000
_cell.length_c   1.000
_cell.angle_alpha   90.00
_cell.angle_beta   90.00
_cell.angle_gamma   90.00
#
_symmetry.space_group_name_H-M   'P 1'
#
loop_
_entity.id
_entity.type
_entity.pdbx_description
1 polymer ?
#
loop_
_entity_poly.entity_id
_entity_poly.type
_entity_poly.pdbx_seq_one_letter_code
_entity_poly.pdbx_strand_id
1 'polypeptide(L)'
;MVAAADTPAVVADARPDAARMMIAVPAKRVLGPQLPDDVAEALHALDKRLVRLLVRLARQLWNRGDGQAVEVVTACVVDLPTALLRRELATGPASAESRERLAAAVRAILALEPPEKSRKD
;
A
#
# COMPACT_ATOMS: atom_id res chain seq x y z
N MET A 1 -8.97 -4.75 6.74
CA MET A 1 -8.53 -4.03 5.52
C MET A 1 -8.55 -2.52 5.67
N VAL A 2 -9.65 -1.88 6.08
CA VAL A 2 -9.70 -0.40 6.25
C VAL A 2 -8.54 0.13 7.11
N ALA A 3 -8.28 -0.45 8.28
CA ALA A 3 -7.14 -0.04 9.13
C ALA A 3 -5.76 -0.22 8.45
N ALA A 4 -5.61 -1.24 7.60
CA ALA A 4 -4.37 -1.44 6.84
C ALA A 4 -4.21 -0.37 5.74
N ALA A 5 -5.30 -0.05 5.02
CA ALA A 5 -5.32 1.00 4.01
C ALA A 5 -5.07 2.40 4.60
N ASP A 6 -5.49 2.62 5.85
CA ASP A 6 -5.32 3.88 6.58
C ASP A 6 -3.91 4.05 7.20
N THR A 7 -3.09 3.00 7.19
CA THR A 7 -1.73 3.02 7.77
C THR A 7 -0.83 4.14 7.23
N PRO A 8 -0.83 4.48 5.92
CA PRO A 8 -0.05 5.62 5.42
C PRO A 8 -0.39 6.95 6.09
N ALA A 9 -1.67 7.20 6.40
CA ALA A 9 -2.09 8.40 7.14
C ALA A 9 -1.55 8.39 8.57
N VAL A 10 -1.68 7.26 9.28
CA VAL A 10 -1.17 7.10 10.65
C VAL A 10 0.36 7.29 10.72
N VAL A 11 1.10 6.75 9.75
CA VAL A 11 2.55 6.93 9.66
C VAL A 11 2.91 8.38 9.39
N ALA A 12 2.17 9.06 8.52
CA ALA A 12 2.39 10.47 8.23
C ALA A 12 2.11 11.37 9.44
N ASP A 13 1.08 11.06 10.23
CA ASP A 13 0.79 11.77 11.48
C ASP A 13 1.93 11.60 12.49
N ALA A 14 2.48 10.39 12.61
CA ALA A 14 3.59 10.09 13.54
C ALA A 14 4.97 10.59 13.06
N ARG A 15 5.18 10.67 11.75
CA ARG A 15 6.48 10.95 11.11
C ARG A 15 6.31 11.89 9.90
N PRO A 16 5.87 13.14 10.11
CA PRO A 16 5.45 14.04 9.03
C PRO A 16 6.58 14.39 8.06
N ASP A 17 7.82 14.57 8.54
CA ASP A 17 8.96 14.87 7.67
C ASP A 17 9.35 13.68 6.79
N ALA A 18 9.29 12.47 7.34
CA ALA A 18 9.57 11.24 6.58
C ALA A 18 8.49 11.00 5.52
N ALA A 19 7.21 11.20 5.85
CA ALA A 19 6.12 11.08 4.89
C ALA A 19 6.23 12.11 3.75
N ARG A 20 6.52 13.38 4.08
CA ARG A 20 6.79 14.41 3.07
C ARG A 20 7.95 14.05 2.14
N MET A 21 9.06 13.56 2.70
CA MET A 21 10.20 13.08 1.91
C MET A 21 9.79 11.95 0.95
N MET A 22 9.08 10.92 1.44
CA MET A 22 8.64 9.78 0.62
C MET A 22 7.73 10.19 -0.53
N ILE A 23 6.94 11.26 -0.36
CA ILE A 23 6.02 11.75 -1.40
C ILE A 23 6.72 12.66 -2.41
N ALA A 24 7.63 13.52 -1.92
CA ALA A 24 8.34 14.48 -2.73
C ALA A 24 9.43 13.85 -3.61
N VAL A 25 10.06 12.78 -3.12
CA VAL A 25 11.18 12.13 -3.82
C VAL A 25 10.71 10.79 -4.41
N PRO A 26 10.72 10.65 -5.76
CA PRO A 26 10.43 9.36 -6.38
C PRO A 26 11.42 8.30 -5.89
N ALA A 27 10.92 7.11 -5.55
CA ALA A 27 11.75 5.99 -5.11
C ALA A 27 12.93 5.72 -6.06
N LYS A 28 12.72 5.79 -7.38
CA LYS A 28 13.77 5.61 -8.41
C LYS A 28 14.93 6.62 -8.32
N ARG A 29 14.72 7.79 -7.71
CA ARG A 29 15.79 8.78 -7.47
C ARG A 29 16.60 8.50 -6.19
N VAL A 30 16.00 7.78 -5.24
CA VAL A 30 16.70 7.34 -4.01
C VAL A 30 17.42 6.02 -4.24
N LEU A 31 16.82 5.12 -5.02
CA LEU A 31 17.29 3.75 -5.27
C LEU A 31 18.19 3.67 -6.52
N GLY A 32 19.13 4.61 -6.65
CA GLY A 32 20.09 4.66 -7.76
C GLY A 32 21.31 3.74 -7.56
N PRO A 33 22.21 3.65 -8.56
CA PRO A 33 23.43 2.82 -8.50
C PRO A 33 24.38 3.13 -7.33
N GLN A 34 24.19 4.28 -6.67
CA GLN A 34 25.00 4.74 -5.55
C GLN A 34 24.42 4.33 -4.18
N LEU A 35 23.30 3.59 -4.14
CA LEU A 35 22.72 3.12 -2.89
C LEU A 35 23.63 2.07 -2.26
N PRO A 36 24.02 2.22 -0.97
CA PRO A 36 24.79 1.19 -0.27
C PRO A 36 24.08 -0.17 -0.28
N ASP A 37 24.85 -1.25 -0.47
CA ASP A 37 24.32 -2.61 -0.64
C ASP A 37 23.50 -3.07 0.57
N ASP A 38 23.92 -2.72 1.78
CA ASP A 38 23.20 -3.04 3.02
C ASP A 38 21.81 -2.40 3.08
N VAL A 39 21.69 -1.16 2.59
CA VAL A 39 20.40 -0.46 2.48
C VAL A 39 19.53 -1.09 1.40
N ALA A 40 20.12 -1.47 0.25
CA ALA A 40 19.39 -2.15 -0.82
C ALA A 40 18.83 -3.49 -0.35
N GLU A 41 19.62 -4.28 0.37
CA GLU A 41 19.20 -5.55 0.97
C GLU A 41 18.08 -5.36 2.00
N ALA A 42 18.20 -4.35 2.87
CA ALA A 42 17.18 -4.04 3.87
C ALA A 42 15.83 -3.67 3.23
N LEU A 43 15.85 -2.86 2.16
CA LEU A 43 14.65 -2.51 1.41
C LEU A 43 14.04 -3.72 0.72
N HIS A 44 14.86 -4.57 0.09
CA HIS A 44 14.37 -5.78 -0.54
C HIS A 44 13.76 -6.77 0.48
N ALA A 45 14.35 -6.85 1.67
CA ALA A 45 13.79 -7.63 2.78
C ALA A 45 12.43 -7.07 3.26
N LEU A 46 12.29 -5.74 3.28
CA LEU A 46 11.03 -5.07 3.61
C LEU A 46 9.94 -5.34 2.57
N ASP A 47 10.26 -5.24 1.27
CA ASP A 47 9.35 -5.56 0.18
C ASP A 47 8.86 -7.01 0.27
N LYS A 48 9.78 -7.95 0.48
CA LYS A 48 9.44 -9.37 0.71
C LYS A 48 8.50 -9.55 1.91
N ARG A 49 8.70 -8.79 2.99
CA ARG A 49 7.83 -8.84 4.16
C ARG A 49 6.45 -8.27 3.87
N LEU A 50 6.37 -7.17 3.13
CA LEU A 50 5.11 -6.57 2.70
C LEU A 50 4.32 -7.55 1.83
N VAL A 51 4.94 -8.13 0.80
CA VAL A 51 4.29 -9.13 -0.08
C VAL A 51 3.73 -10.31 0.73
N ARG A 52 4.50 -10.85 1.69
CA ARG A 52 4.02 -11.93 2.57
C ARG A 52 2.79 -11.51 3.39
N LEU A 53 2.75 -10.26 3.88
CA LEU A 53 1.59 -9.73 4.60
C LEU A 53 0.37 -9.61 3.69
N LEU A 54 0.54 -9.10 2.47
CA LEU A 54 -0.55 -8.98 1.49
C LEU A 54 -1.13 -10.36 1.12
N VAL A 55 -0.26 -11.36 0.90
CA VAL A 55 -0.67 -12.76 0.67
C VAL A 55 -1.46 -13.31 1.86
N ARG A 56 -1.02 -13.03 3.09
CA ARG A 56 -1.73 -13.48 4.29
C ARG A 56 -3.11 -12.84 4.42
N LEU A 57 -3.24 -11.55 4.11
CA LEU A 57 -4.52 -10.85 4.11
C LEU A 57 -5.47 -11.42 3.05
N ALA A 58 -4.98 -11.67 1.83
CA ALA A 58 -5.78 -12.28 0.77
C ALA A 58 -6.33 -13.66 1.19
N ARG A 59 -5.48 -14.49 1.83
CA ARG A 59 -5.90 -15.79 2.36
C ARG A 59 -6.95 -15.67 3.47
N GLN A 60 -6.87 -14.65 4.31
CA GLN A 60 -7.86 -14.43 5.36
C GLN A 60 -9.20 -13.93 4.81
N LEU A 61 -9.21 -13.21 3.70
CA LEU A 61 -10.42 -12.66 3.09
C LEU A 61 -11.14 -13.70 2.22
N TRP A 62 -10.39 -14.42 1.38
CA TRP A 62 -10.97 -15.26 0.32
C TRP A 62 -10.44 -16.70 0.31
N ASN A 63 -9.64 -17.10 1.31
CA ASN A 63 -8.91 -18.38 1.32
C ASN A 63 -8.03 -18.58 0.06
N ARG A 64 -7.63 -17.48 -0.58
CA ARG A 64 -6.83 -17.45 -1.81
C ARG A 64 -5.55 -16.64 -1.60
N GLY A 65 -4.44 -17.15 -2.11
CA GLY A 65 -3.14 -16.47 -2.09
C GLY A 65 -2.51 -16.34 -3.48
N ASP A 66 -3.32 -16.49 -4.53
CA ASP A 66 -2.89 -16.28 -5.91
C ASP A 66 -2.75 -14.80 -6.25
N GLY A 67 -2.10 -14.52 -7.38
CA GLY A 67 -1.79 -13.14 -7.80
C GLY A 67 -3.01 -12.24 -7.91
N GLN A 68 -4.17 -12.76 -8.36
CA GLN A 68 -5.38 -11.95 -8.54
C GLN A 68 -5.97 -11.51 -7.19
N ALA A 69 -6.03 -12.42 -6.21
CA ALA A 69 -6.47 -12.06 -4.86
C ALA A 69 -5.50 -11.08 -4.18
N VAL A 70 -4.19 -11.28 -4.36
CA VAL A 70 -3.15 -10.40 -3.80
C VAL A 70 -3.18 -9.02 -4.45
N GLU A 71 -3.47 -8.94 -5.74
CA GLU A 71 -3.61 -7.69 -6.48
C GLU A 71 -4.75 -6.83 -5.92
N VAL A 72 -5.90 -7.41 -5.60
CA VAL A 72 -7.00 -6.68 -4.94
C VAL A 72 -6.58 -6.14 -3.56
N VAL A 73 -5.85 -6.92 -2.76
CA VAL A 73 -5.32 -6.44 -1.46
C VAL A 73 -4.31 -5.31 -1.69
N THR A 74 -3.45 -5.43 -2.69
CA THR A 74 -2.44 -4.42 -3.03
C THR A 74 -3.11 -3.10 -3.43
N ALA A 75 -4.13 -3.17 -4.28
CA ALA A 75 -4.90 -2.01 -4.69
C ALA A 75 -5.50 -1.28 -3.47
N CYS A 76 -6.10 -2.02 -2.53
CA CYS A 76 -6.70 -1.45 -1.33
C CYS A 76 -5.70 -0.87 -0.32
N VAL A 77 -4.50 -1.45 -0.17
CA VAL A 77 -3.55 -1.12 0.91
C VAL A 77 -2.41 -0.21 0.44
N VAL A 78 -2.07 -0.25 -0.83
CA VAL A 78 -0.91 0.46 -1.39
C VAL A 78 -1.39 1.50 -2.40
N ASP A 79 -2.04 1.07 -3.47
CA ASP A 79 -2.30 1.95 -4.63
C ASP A 79 -3.34 3.01 -4.31
N LEU A 80 -4.48 2.62 -3.75
CA LEU A 80 -5.59 3.51 -3.45
C LEU A 80 -5.24 4.54 -2.36
N PRO A 81 -4.61 4.19 -1.22
CA PRO A 81 -4.13 5.18 -0.26
C PRO A 81 -3.09 6.12 -0.87
N THR A 82 -2.17 5.60 -1.68
CA THR A 82 -1.16 6.41 -2.37
C THR A 82 -1.81 7.38 -3.34
N ALA A 83 -2.83 6.96 -4.09
CA ALA A 83 -3.52 7.85 -5.03
C ALA A 83 -4.36 8.92 -4.32
N LEU A 84 -5.16 8.52 -3.31
CA LEU A 84 -6.12 9.41 -2.67
C LEU A 84 -5.47 10.39 -1.68
N LEU A 85 -4.48 9.94 -0.91
CA LEU A 85 -3.93 10.73 0.20
C LEU A 85 -2.67 11.52 -0.17
N ARG A 86 -1.99 11.17 -1.27
CA ARG A 86 -0.68 11.74 -1.62
C ARG A 86 -0.63 13.26 -1.60
N ARG A 87 -1.67 13.94 -2.12
CA ARG A 87 -1.68 15.41 -2.16
C ARG A 87 -1.72 16.00 -0.75
N GLU A 88 -2.60 15.48 0.10
CA GLU A 88 -2.73 15.97 1.48
C GLU A 88 -1.45 15.69 2.27
N LEU A 89 -0.96 14.45 2.19
CA LEU A 89 0.26 14.00 2.88
C LEU A 89 1.53 14.76 2.44
N ALA A 90 1.55 15.38 1.25
CA ALA A 90 2.64 16.26 0.83
C ALA A 90 2.67 17.59 1.60
N THR A 91 1.51 18.05 2.08
CA THR A 91 1.33 19.36 2.70
C THR A 91 1.01 19.29 4.20
N GLY A 92 0.54 18.15 4.71
CA GLY A 92 0.12 17.98 6.09
C GLY A 92 -0.62 16.66 6.34
N PRO A 93 -1.30 16.55 7.49
CA PRO A 93 -2.13 15.38 7.81
C PRO A 93 -3.25 15.16 6.79
N ALA A 94 -3.61 13.90 6.57
CA ALA A 94 -4.80 13.57 5.77
C ALA A 94 -6.08 14.01 6.50
N SER A 95 -7.00 14.62 5.77
CA SER A 95 -8.28 15.06 6.31
C SER A 95 -9.16 13.86 6.70
N ALA A 96 -10.03 14.05 7.68
CA ALA A 96 -10.98 13.01 8.10
C ALA A 96 -11.89 12.57 6.93
N GLU A 97 -12.30 13.51 6.09
CA GLU A 97 -13.13 13.25 4.91
C GLU A 97 -12.40 12.39 3.87
N SER A 98 -11.12 12.65 3.61
CA SER A 98 -10.30 11.84 2.70
C SER A 98 -10.08 10.42 3.24
N ARG A 99 -9.87 10.27 4.55
CA ARG A 99 -9.76 8.95 5.21
C ARG A 99 -11.09 8.19 5.18
N GLU A 100 -12.22 8.88 5.33
CA GLU A 100 -13.55 8.28 5.21
C GLU A 100 -13.84 7.82 3.78
N ARG A 101 -13.51 8.63 2.76
CA ARG A 101 -13.60 8.25 1.35
C ARG A 101 -12.75 7.02 1.02
N LEU A 102 -11.52 6.98 1.52
CA LEU A 102 -10.65 5.81 1.39
C LEU A 102 -11.30 4.57 2.04
N ALA A 103 -11.81 4.70 3.26
CA ALA A 103 -12.49 3.60 3.94
C ALA A 103 -13.72 3.10 3.17
N ALA A 104 -14.52 4.01 2.61
CA ALA A 104 -15.67 3.66 1.77
C ALA A 104 -15.25 2.92 0.49
N ALA A 105 -14.24 3.43 -0.22
CA ALA A 105 -13.74 2.81 -1.44
C ALA A 105 -13.15 1.41 -1.18
N VAL A 106 -12.38 1.24 -0.10
CA VAL A 106 -11.85 -0.08 0.31
C VAL A 106 -12.99 -1.05 0.62
N ARG A 107 -14.03 -0.62 1.35
CA ARG A 107 -15.19 -1.48 1.62
C ARG A 107 -15.94 -1.87 0.34
N ALA A 108 -16.10 -0.93 -0.59
CA ALA A 108 -16.77 -1.18 -1.86
C ALA A 108 -16.00 -2.20 -2.72
N ILE A 109 -14.67 -2.09 -2.82
CA ILE A 109 -13.84 -3.05 -3.54
C ILE A 109 -13.93 -4.45 -2.92
N LEU A 110 -13.89 -4.53 -1.58
CA LEU A 110 -13.93 -5.81 -0.86
C LEU A 110 -15.31 -6.49 -0.88
N ALA A 111 -16.37 -5.78 -1.27
CA ALA A 111 -17.67 -6.38 -1.50
C ALA A 111 -17.73 -7.17 -2.82
N LEU A 112 -16.70 -7.06 -3.66
CA LEU A 112 -16.55 -7.81 -4.90
C LEU A 112 -15.62 -9.02 -4.67
N GLU A 113 -15.94 -10.15 -5.29
CA GLU A 113 -15.03 -11.29 -5.35
C GLU A 113 -13.83 -10.96 -6.25
N PRO A 114 -12.60 -11.34 -5.87
CA PRO A 114 -11.43 -11.15 -6.71
C PRO A 114 -11.57 -11.98 -7.99
N PRO A 115 -11.05 -11.49 -9.14
CA PRO A 115 -11.16 -12.19 -10.41
C PRO A 115 -10.70 -13.64 -10.30
N GLU A 116 -11.39 -14.54 -10.98
CA GLU A 116 -10.94 -15.92 -11.08
C GLU A 116 -9.58 -15.97 -11.79
N LYS A 117 -8.75 -16.94 -11.39
CA LYS A 117 -7.48 -17.17 -12.06
C LYS A 117 -7.78 -17.57 -13.50
N SER A 118 -7.38 -16.75 -14.48
CA SER A 118 -7.52 -17.16 -15.87
C SER A 118 -6.76 -18.48 -16.05
N ARG A 119 -7.48 -19.52 -16.49
CA ARG A 119 -6.85 -20.77 -16.89
C ARG A 119 -6.11 -20.46 -18.18
N LYS A 120 -4.81 -20.20 -18.10
CA LYS A 120 -3.96 -20.25 -19.30
C LYS A 120 -3.95 -21.70 -19.74
N ASP A 121 -4.59 -21.97 -20.88
CA ASP A 121 -4.41 -23.17 -21.68
C ASP A 121 -2.96 -23.26 -22.18
#